data_AF-S7XJ55-F1
#
_entry.id   AF-S7XJ55-F1
#
_cell.length_a   1.000
_cell.length_b   1.000
_cell.length_c   1.000
_cell.angle_alpha   90.00
_cell.angle_beta   90.00
_cell.angle_gamma   90.00
#
_symmetry.space_group_name_H-M   'P 1'
#
loop_
_entity.id
_entity.type
_entity.pdbx_description
1 polymer ?
#
loop_
_entity_poly.entity_id
_entity_poly.type
_entity_poly.pdbx_seq_one_letter_code
_entity_poly.pdbx_strand_id
1 'polypeptide(L)'
;MTIFIIDTCAIINHHLNNITKGYTTKLVIEEIKSMDALLYYKSIESKIEIVPVEEKYILEVMKVVDEHNILVGDTDISVIALTLQKSIEADKLKDCWISKYNMDKVNKFNNVKCLSTDYGVVSALKALSLVNGNLDKEYKMRCYTCYKIYDKKIDFCSKCGYNTITRVSVRQDKNGIVPNLKYNYRYNRKEMKDKHGNIIKSTDQKEYKNIIQEREREMKKLMNKNK
;
A
#
# COMPACT_ATOMS: atom_id res chain seq x y z
N MET A 1 11.12 -23.37 -5.03
CA MET A 1 10.07 -22.91 -5.96
C MET A 1 9.65 -21.52 -5.54
N THR A 2 10.01 -20.51 -6.32
CA THR A 2 9.66 -19.11 -6.03
C THR A 2 8.15 -18.92 -6.19
N ILE A 3 7.49 -18.30 -5.21
CA ILE A 3 6.10 -17.88 -5.31
C ILE A 3 6.08 -16.50 -5.93
N PHE A 4 5.46 -16.35 -7.08
CA PHE A 4 5.31 -15.06 -7.74
C PHE A 4 3.95 -14.46 -7.44
N ILE A 5 3.93 -13.25 -6.90
CA ILE A 5 2.72 -12.43 -6.78
C ILE A 5 2.71 -11.44 -7.94
N ILE A 6 1.62 -11.43 -8.70
CA ILE A 6 1.53 -10.72 -9.97
C ILE A 6 0.71 -9.44 -9.77
N ASP A 7 1.37 -8.33 -10.04
CA ASP A 7 0.77 -7.00 -10.13
C ASP A 7 0.33 -6.70 -11.58
N THR A 8 -0.56 -5.72 -11.76
CA THR A 8 -1.05 -5.25 -13.06
C THR A 8 0.10 -4.86 -13.99
N CYS A 9 1.13 -4.20 -13.46
CA CYS A 9 2.28 -3.77 -14.27
C CYS A 9 3.08 -4.94 -14.86
N ALA A 10 3.13 -6.10 -14.19
CA ALA A 10 3.84 -7.27 -14.70
C ALA A 10 3.14 -7.88 -15.93
N ILE A 11 1.81 -7.80 -15.96
CA ILE A 11 0.99 -8.24 -17.09
C ILE A 11 1.15 -7.25 -18.25
N ILE A 12 1.05 -5.94 -17.98
CA ILE A 12 1.21 -4.89 -19.00
C ILE A 12 2.57 -4.97 -19.70
N ASN A 13 3.64 -5.23 -18.94
CA ASN A 13 4.99 -5.26 -19.47
C ASN A 13 5.39 -6.61 -20.09
N HIS A 14 4.52 -7.62 -20.11
CA HIS A 14 4.83 -8.98 -20.60
C HIS A 14 5.98 -9.69 -19.87
N HIS A 15 6.16 -9.44 -18.56
CA HIS A 15 7.29 -9.95 -17.77
C HIS A 15 7.08 -11.37 -17.20
N LEU A 16 6.05 -12.10 -17.64
CA LEU A 16 5.59 -13.35 -17.02
C LEU A 16 5.95 -14.61 -17.82
N ASN A 17 6.77 -14.52 -18.87
CA ASN A 17 6.99 -15.65 -19.79
C ASN A 17 7.63 -16.88 -19.12
N ASN A 18 8.42 -16.68 -18.07
CA ASN A 18 9.18 -17.74 -17.40
C ASN A 18 8.56 -18.23 -16.08
N ILE A 19 7.35 -17.78 -15.71
CA ILE A 19 6.71 -18.26 -14.48
C ILE A 19 6.11 -19.66 -14.70
N THR A 20 6.30 -20.54 -13.71
CA THR A 20 5.63 -21.85 -13.67
C THR A 20 4.27 -21.76 -13.00
N LYS A 21 4.16 -20.93 -11.96
CA LYS A 21 2.91 -20.63 -11.25
C LYS A 21 3.01 -19.25 -10.60
N GLY A 22 1.94 -18.46 -10.69
CA GLY A 22 1.81 -17.17 -10.02
C GLY A 22 0.45 -16.99 -9.38
N TYR A 23 0.36 -16.02 -8.47
CA TYR A 23 -0.85 -15.69 -7.74
C TYR A 23 -1.18 -14.21 -7.91
N THR A 24 -2.45 -13.88 -7.99
CA THR A 24 -2.91 -12.49 -8.08
C THR A 24 -4.24 -12.30 -7.38
N THR A 25 -4.68 -11.05 -7.23
CA THR A 25 -5.99 -10.71 -6.68
C THR A 25 -6.99 -10.47 -7.81
N LYS A 26 -8.28 -10.57 -7.48
CA LYS A 26 -9.35 -10.29 -8.45
C LYS A 26 -9.29 -8.85 -8.98
N LEU A 27 -8.91 -7.90 -8.12
CA LEU A 27 -8.84 -6.48 -8.45
C LEU A 27 -7.83 -6.19 -9.56
N VAL A 28 -6.69 -6.89 -9.58
CA VAL A 28 -5.67 -6.75 -10.64
C VAL A 28 -6.27 -7.10 -12.00
N ILE A 29 -7.05 -8.18 -12.08
CA ILE A 29 -7.66 -8.61 -13.35
C ILE A 29 -8.75 -7.62 -13.80
N GLU A 30 -9.55 -7.11 -12.86
CA GLU A 30 -10.59 -6.12 -13.13
C GLU A 30 -10.01 -4.75 -13.54
N GLU A 31 -8.79 -4.44 -13.11
CA GLU A 31 -8.08 -3.20 -13.48
C GLU A 31 -7.60 -3.19 -14.94
N ILE A 32 -7.35 -4.36 -15.54
CA ILE A 32 -6.81 -4.48 -16.89
C ILE A 32 -7.88 -4.08 -17.92
N LYS A 33 -7.64 -2.95 -18.60
CA LYS A 33 -8.53 -2.43 -19.66
C LYS A 33 -7.93 -2.54 -21.07
N SER A 34 -6.61 -2.67 -21.18
CA SER A 34 -5.94 -2.75 -22.48
C SER A 34 -6.19 -4.10 -23.15
N MET A 35 -6.54 -4.08 -24.43
CA MET A 35 -6.73 -5.30 -25.22
C MET A 35 -5.46 -6.16 -25.26
N ASP A 36 -4.29 -5.54 -25.45
CA ASP A 36 -3.01 -6.25 -25.52
C ASP A 36 -2.70 -6.99 -24.20
N ALA A 37 -2.91 -6.32 -23.07
CA ALA A 37 -2.71 -6.92 -21.75
C ALA A 37 -3.72 -8.04 -21.47
N LEU A 38 -4.97 -7.91 -21.93
CA LEU A 38 -5.98 -8.96 -21.81
C LEU A 38 -5.63 -10.19 -22.65
N LEU A 39 -5.17 -10.00 -23.89
CA LEU A 39 -4.72 -11.10 -24.75
C LEU A 39 -3.53 -11.83 -24.12
N TYR A 40 -2.58 -11.07 -23.58
CA TYR A 40 -1.44 -11.65 -22.88
C TYR A 40 -1.87 -12.42 -21.63
N TYR A 41 -2.71 -11.85 -20.77
CA TYR A 41 -3.24 -12.54 -19.60
C TYR A 41 -3.91 -13.86 -19.98
N LYS A 42 -4.80 -13.86 -20.99
CA LYS A 42 -5.45 -15.09 -21.49
C LYS A 42 -4.46 -16.16 -21.93
N SER A 43 -3.32 -15.77 -22.52
CA SER A 43 -2.29 -16.72 -22.94
C SER A 43 -1.56 -17.42 -21.78
N ILE A 44 -1.57 -16.81 -20.58
CA ILE A 44 -0.89 -17.30 -19.38
C ILE A 44 -1.85 -17.63 -18.23
N GLU A 45 -3.16 -17.52 -18.45
CA GLU A 45 -4.20 -17.66 -17.42
C GLU A 45 -4.10 -19.00 -16.68
N SER A 46 -3.79 -20.09 -17.39
CA SER A 46 -3.58 -21.42 -16.78
C SER A 46 -2.43 -21.49 -15.77
N LYS A 47 -1.52 -20.51 -15.78
CA LYS A 47 -0.39 -20.40 -14.85
C LYS A 47 -0.67 -19.48 -13.67
N ILE A 48 -1.78 -18.72 -13.70
CA ILE A 48 -2.11 -17.71 -12.71
C ILE A 48 -3.32 -18.18 -11.90
N GLU A 49 -3.18 -18.16 -10.58
CA GLU A 49 -4.27 -18.47 -9.65
C GLU A 49 -4.76 -17.19 -8.97
N ILE A 50 -6.06 -16.94 -9.05
CA ILE A 50 -6.69 -15.81 -8.36
C ILE A 50 -7.00 -16.23 -6.93
N VAL A 51 -6.44 -15.52 -5.95
CA VAL A 51 -6.54 -15.87 -4.53
C VAL A 51 -7.20 -14.74 -3.75
N PRO A 52 -8.20 -15.02 -2.90
CA PRO A 52 -8.74 -14.02 -1.99
C PRO A 52 -7.73 -13.68 -0.89
N VAL A 53 -7.68 -12.40 -0.51
CA VAL A 53 -6.80 -11.92 0.57
C VAL A 53 -7.60 -11.82 1.85
N GLU A 54 -7.04 -12.34 2.95
CA GLU A 54 -7.67 -12.18 4.26
C GLU A 54 -7.57 -10.71 4.73
N GLU A 55 -8.67 -10.19 5.27
CA GLU A 55 -8.77 -8.76 5.63
C GLU A 55 -7.76 -8.33 6.69
N LYS A 56 -7.32 -9.24 7.57
CA LYS A 56 -6.28 -8.96 8.58
C LYS A 56 -4.98 -8.46 7.96
N TYR A 57 -4.59 -9.00 6.80
CA TYR A 57 -3.37 -8.57 6.09
C TYR A 57 -3.58 -7.23 5.39
N ILE A 58 -4.80 -6.98 4.89
CA ILE A 58 -5.16 -5.66 4.31
C ILE A 58 -5.02 -4.58 5.37
N LEU A 59 -5.55 -4.80 6.57
CA LEU A 59 -5.46 -3.85 7.68
C LEU A 59 -4.02 -3.59 8.12
N GLU A 60 -3.19 -4.65 8.17
CA GLU A 60 -1.77 -4.54 8.51
C GLU A 60 -1.01 -3.70 7.47
N VAL A 61 -1.25 -3.93 6.17
CA VAL A 61 -0.68 -3.13 5.09
C VAL A 61 -1.12 -1.67 5.18
N MET A 62 -2.42 -1.42 5.37
CA MET A 62 -2.96 -0.06 5.49
C MET A 62 -2.30 0.72 6.63
N LYS A 63 -2.12 0.06 7.78
CA LYS A 63 -1.43 0.66 8.93
C LYS A 63 -0.01 1.10 8.57
N VAL A 64 0.77 0.23 7.94
CA VAL A 64 2.16 0.54 7.54
C VAL A 64 2.22 1.63 6.49
N VAL A 65 1.30 1.61 5.52
CA VAL A 65 1.17 2.65 4.48
C VAL A 65 0.88 4.01 5.10
N ASP A 66 -0.04 4.08 6.07
CA ASP A 66 -0.39 5.32 6.77
C ASP A 66 0.76 5.83 7.65
N GLU A 67 1.43 4.95 8.38
CA GLU A 67 2.57 5.30 9.25
C GLU A 67 3.73 5.92 8.45
N HIS A 68 3.99 5.42 7.25
CA HIS A 68 5.07 5.90 6.37
C HIS A 68 4.61 6.95 5.36
N ASN A 69 3.33 7.35 5.40
CA ASN A 69 2.71 8.25 4.43
C ASN A 69 2.97 7.79 2.98
N ILE A 70 2.88 6.49 2.70
CA ILE A 70 3.01 5.92 1.34
C ILE A 70 1.71 6.17 0.58
N LEU A 71 1.80 6.42 -0.73
CA LEU A 71 0.62 6.57 -1.58
C LEU A 71 0.52 5.33 -2.47
N VAL A 72 -0.50 4.53 -2.25
CA VAL A 72 -0.83 3.30 -2.99
C VAL A 72 -2.34 3.24 -3.20
N GLY A 73 -2.78 2.64 -4.30
CA GLY A 73 -4.19 2.41 -4.59
C GLY A 73 -4.74 1.16 -3.90
N ASP A 74 -6.06 0.96 -3.99
CA ASP A 74 -6.72 -0.20 -3.38
C ASP A 74 -6.27 -1.52 -4.01
N THR A 75 -6.06 -1.54 -5.33
CA THR A 75 -5.50 -2.71 -6.05
C THR A 75 -4.10 -3.02 -5.52
N ASP A 76 -3.23 -2.02 -5.40
CA ASP A 76 -1.87 -2.16 -4.88
C ASP A 76 -1.88 -2.72 -3.45
N ILE A 77 -2.74 -2.19 -2.57
CA ILE A 77 -2.91 -2.67 -1.20
C ILE A 77 -3.27 -4.16 -1.21
N SER A 78 -4.17 -4.58 -2.11
CA SER A 78 -4.56 -5.98 -2.24
C SER A 78 -3.39 -6.89 -2.65
N VAL A 79 -2.54 -6.43 -3.57
CA VAL A 79 -1.35 -7.16 -4.04
C VAL A 79 -0.29 -7.27 -2.95
N ILE A 80 -0.04 -6.17 -2.24
CA ILE A 80 0.90 -6.14 -1.10
C ILE A 80 0.39 -7.07 0.01
N ALA A 81 -0.90 -7.02 0.32
CA ALA A 81 -1.50 -7.86 1.35
C ALA A 81 -1.48 -9.35 0.97
N LEU A 82 -1.72 -9.69 -0.30
CA LEU A 82 -1.53 -11.06 -0.79
C LEU A 82 -0.06 -11.52 -0.65
N THR A 83 0.89 -10.63 -0.90
CA THR A 83 2.33 -10.90 -0.74
C THR A 83 2.66 -11.19 0.72
N LEU A 84 2.18 -10.36 1.64
CA LEU A 84 2.35 -10.57 3.08
C LEU A 84 1.72 -11.90 3.52
N GLN A 85 0.48 -12.17 3.10
CA GLN A 85 -0.21 -13.43 3.39
C GLN A 85 0.62 -14.65 2.96
N LYS A 86 1.08 -14.68 1.71
CA LYS A 86 1.85 -15.80 1.17
C LYS A 86 3.23 -15.93 1.82
N SER A 87 3.84 -14.83 2.25
CA SER A 87 5.10 -14.86 2.99
C SER A 87 4.94 -15.53 4.36
N ILE A 88 3.91 -15.16 5.12
CA ILE A 88 3.62 -15.73 6.44
C ILE A 88 3.20 -17.21 6.32
N GLU A 89 2.37 -17.55 5.33
CA GLU A 89 2.02 -18.94 5.03
C GLU A 89 3.27 -19.79 4.72
N ALA A 90 4.21 -19.24 3.94
CA ALA A 90 5.45 -19.91 3.61
C ALA A 90 6.36 -20.10 4.83
N ASP A 91 6.44 -19.11 5.73
CA ASP A 91 7.26 -19.20 6.94
C ASP A 91 6.68 -20.19 7.96
N LYS A 92 5.36 -20.22 8.17
CA LYS A 92 4.71 -21.23 9.04
C LYS A 92 5.00 -22.68 8.62
N LEU A 93 5.17 -22.90 7.30
CA LEU A 93 5.51 -24.22 6.78
C LEU A 93 6.98 -24.60 7.03
N LYS A 94 7.87 -23.62 7.25
CA LYS A 94 9.26 -23.87 7.66
C LYS A 94 9.37 -24.29 9.12
N ASP A 95 8.51 -23.75 9.99
CA ASP A 95 8.51 -24.04 11.43
C ASP A 95 7.88 -25.40 11.79
N CYS A 96 7.38 -26.14 10.80
CA CYS A 96 6.84 -27.48 11.01
C CYS A 96 7.97 -28.54 11.05
N TRP A 97 7.79 -29.58 11.88
CA TRP A 97 8.71 -30.73 11.91
C TRP A 97 8.91 -31.31 10.51
N ILE A 98 10.18 -31.41 10.10
CA ILE A 98 10.58 -31.94 8.80
C ILE A 98 10.32 -33.46 8.80
N SER A 99 9.19 -33.88 8.25
CA SER A 99 8.90 -35.28 7.96
C SER A 99 9.32 -35.62 6.53
N LYS A 100 9.49 -36.92 6.23
CA LYS A 100 9.73 -37.42 4.86
C LYS A 100 8.64 -36.99 3.86
N TYR A 101 7.44 -36.69 4.36
CA TYR A 101 6.30 -36.17 3.59
C TYR A 101 6.33 -34.64 3.37
N ASN A 102 7.07 -33.90 4.20
CA ASN A 102 7.14 -32.43 4.16
C ASN A 102 8.47 -31.90 3.58
N MET A 103 9.48 -32.75 3.38
CA MET A 103 10.78 -32.38 2.80
C MET A 103 10.65 -31.64 1.45
N ASP A 104 9.78 -32.12 0.55
CA ASP A 104 9.56 -31.49 -0.76
C ASP A 104 8.86 -30.13 -0.66
N LYS A 105 8.10 -29.90 0.42
CA LYS A 105 7.42 -28.64 0.69
C LYS A 105 8.41 -27.65 1.30
N VAL A 106 9.13 -28.02 2.36
CA VAL A 106 10.08 -27.16 3.07
C VAL A 106 11.18 -26.63 2.15
N ASN A 107 11.76 -27.47 1.28
CA ASN A 107 12.78 -27.04 0.31
C ASN A 107 12.23 -26.16 -0.84
N LYS A 108 10.90 -26.09 -1.02
CA LYS A 108 10.27 -25.28 -2.07
C LYS A 108 9.99 -23.84 -1.65
N PHE A 109 9.87 -23.48 -0.37
CA PHE A 109 9.31 -22.19 0.08
C PHE A 109 10.33 -21.06 0.36
N ASN A 110 11.35 -20.89 -0.48
CA ASN A 110 12.43 -19.95 -0.17
C ASN A 110 12.33 -18.53 -0.73
N ASN A 111 11.33 -18.16 -1.54
CA ASN A 111 11.23 -16.78 -2.02
C ASN A 111 9.80 -16.44 -2.47
N VAL A 112 9.04 -15.69 -1.67
CA VAL A 112 7.87 -14.96 -2.18
C VAL A 112 8.38 -13.68 -2.84
N LYS A 113 8.02 -13.45 -4.11
CA LYS A 113 8.42 -12.27 -4.88
C LYS A 113 7.20 -11.61 -5.48
N CYS A 114 6.98 -10.36 -5.11
CA CYS A 114 6.03 -9.50 -5.80
C CYS A 114 6.67 -8.96 -7.07
N LEU A 115 6.03 -9.19 -8.21
CA LEU A 115 6.44 -8.66 -9.51
C LEU A 115 5.76 -7.31 -9.71
N SER A 116 6.33 -6.26 -9.10
CA SER A 116 5.88 -4.89 -9.30
C SER A 116 7.06 -3.98 -9.64
N THR A 117 6.82 -3.01 -10.52
CA THR A 117 7.75 -1.92 -10.83
C THR A 117 7.31 -0.60 -10.19
N ASP A 118 6.16 -0.56 -9.51
CA ASP A 118 5.67 0.65 -8.87
C ASP A 118 6.48 0.95 -7.60
N TYR A 119 7.01 2.16 -7.50
CA TYR A 119 7.74 2.62 -6.33
C TYR A 119 6.89 2.65 -5.06
N GLY A 120 5.58 2.89 -5.15
CA GLY A 120 4.64 2.85 -4.04
C GLY A 120 4.52 1.44 -3.47
N VAL A 121 4.29 0.45 -4.34
CA VAL A 121 4.24 -0.97 -3.98
C VAL A 121 5.57 -1.43 -3.39
N VAL A 122 6.68 -1.15 -4.07
CA VAL A 122 8.03 -1.53 -3.59
C VAL A 122 8.37 -0.88 -2.25
N SER A 123 8.01 0.39 -2.04
CA SER A 123 8.24 1.08 -0.76
C SER A 123 7.43 0.44 0.36
N ALA A 124 6.17 0.08 0.12
CA ALA A 124 5.33 -0.59 1.11
C ALA A 124 5.88 -1.99 1.45
N LEU A 125 6.33 -2.74 0.45
CA LEU A 125 6.97 -4.05 0.67
C LEU A 125 8.27 -3.95 1.47
N LYS A 126 9.09 -2.91 1.23
CA LYS A 126 10.28 -2.62 2.03
C LYS A 126 9.93 -2.24 3.47
N ALA A 127 8.90 -1.43 3.68
CA ALA A 127 8.42 -1.08 5.03
C ALA A 127 7.92 -2.31 5.81
N LEU A 128 7.37 -3.30 5.12
CA LEU A 128 6.96 -4.60 5.67
C LEU A 128 8.11 -5.61 5.79
N SER A 129 9.35 -5.24 5.43
CA SER A 129 10.51 -6.13 5.40
C SER A 129 10.35 -7.37 4.49
N LEU A 130 9.46 -7.30 3.50
CA LEU A 130 9.25 -8.37 2.52
C LEU A 130 10.24 -8.33 1.36
N VAL A 131 10.89 -7.19 1.16
CA VAL A 131 11.93 -6.97 0.16
C VAL A 131 13.15 -6.38 0.86
N ASN A 132 14.33 -6.91 0.56
CA ASN A 132 15.58 -6.42 1.11
C ASN A 132 15.87 -4.99 0.65
N GLY A 133 16.29 -4.15 1.60
CA GLY A 133 16.72 -2.78 1.36
C GLY A 133 16.02 -1.78 2.27
N ASN A 134 16.62 -0.61 2.43
CA ASN A 134 16.03 0.49 3.17
C ASN A 134 14.97 1.20 2.33
N LEU A 135 14.04 1.88 3.01
CA LEU A 135 13.14 2.83 2.36
C LEU A 135 13.96 3.92 1.66
N ASP A 136 13.73 4.09 0.35
CA ASP A 136 14.52 5.03 -0.45
C ASP A 136 14.21 6.49 -0.09
N LYS A 137 12.97 6.76 0.35
CA LYS A 137 12.48 8.08 0.74
C LYS A 137 11.50 7.96 1.90
N GLU A 138 11.75 8.72 2.96
CA GLU A 138 10.78 8.92 4.03
C GLU A 138 9.89 10.13 3.69
N TYR A 139 8.60 10.05 4.04
CA TYR A 139 7.63 11.10 3.75
C TYR A 139 6.97 11.58 5.04
N LYS A 140 6.86 12.91 5.17
CA LYS A 140 6.14 13.56 6.27
C LYS A 140 5.17 14.59 5.74
N MET A 141 4.23 14.99 6.59
CA MET A 141 3.28 16.04 6.28
C MET A 141 3.81 17.38 6.78
N ARG A 142 3.85 18.39 5.92
CA ARG A 142 4.33 19.74 6.26
C ARG A 142 3.28 20.77 5.90
N CYS A 143 3.04 21.70 6.81
CA CYS A 143 2.28 22.90 6.48
C CYS A 143 3.14 23.85 5.64
N TYR A 144 2.72 24.20 4.42
CA TYR A 144 3.52 25.13 3.61
C TYR A 144 3.43 26.59 4.08
N THR A 145 2.46 26.93 4.94
CA THR A 145 2.28 28.28 5.49
C THR A 145 3.11 28.52 6.76
N CYS A 146 3.00 27.63 7.76
CA CYS A 146 3.67 27.80 9.06
C CYS A 146 4.87 26.86 9.28
N TYR A 147 5.19 26.04 8.27
CA TYR A 147 6.35 25.15 8.21
C TYR A 147 6.41 24.02 9.23
N LYS A 148 5.39 23.85 10.07
CA LYS A 148 5.30 22.73 11.01
C LYS A 148 5.24 21.39 10.27
N ILE A 149 6.05 20.43 10.73
CA ILE A 149 6.12 19.06 10.22
C ILE A 149 5.34 18.14 11.17
N TYR A 150 4.70 17.13 10.60
CA TYR A 150 3.88 16.14 11.27
C TYR A 150 4.20 14.76 10.72
N ASP A 151 4.29 13.78 11.62
CA ASP A 151 4.48 12.38 11.23
C ASP A 151 3.19 11.76 10.71
N LYS A 152 2.06 12.14 11.33
CA LYS A 152 0.74 11.63 10.97
C LYS A 152 0.11 12.44 9.85
N LYS A 153 -0.68 11.75 9.03
CA LYS A 153 -1.58 12.36 8.06
C LYS A 153 -2.63 13.21 8.78
N ILE A 154 -2.66 14.51 8.50
CA ILE A 154 -3.62 15.46 9.04
C ILE A 154 -4.20 16.32 7.91
N ASP A 155 -5.47 16.70 8.05
CA ASP A 155 -6.16 17.53 7.05
C ASP A 155 -5.85 19.02 7.26
N PHE A 156 -5.90 19.47 8.52
CA PHE A 156 -5.70 20.87 8.90
C PHE A 156 -4.49 21.01 9.81
N CYS A 157 -3.77 22.11 9.65
CA CYS A 157 -2.59 22.38 10.47
C CYS A 157 -2.98 22.75 11.91
N SER A 158 -2.53 21.98 12.90
CA SER A 158 -2.73 22.29 14.33
C SER A 158 -2.20 23.66 14.78
N LYS A 159 -1.24 24.26 14.05
CA LYS A 159 -0.63 25.54 14.42
C LYS A 159 -1.34 26.75 13.80
N CYS A 160 -1.78 26.66 12.54
CA CYS A 160 -2.40 27.80 11.84
C CYS A 160 -3.85 27.55 11.42
N GLY A 161 -4.42 26.38 11.69
CA GLY A 161 -5.81 26.04 11.38
C GLY A 161 -6.12 25.79 9.91
N TYR A 162 -5.26 26.21 8.97
CA TYR A 162 -5.55 26.10 7.54
C TYR A 162 -5.30 24.69 6.97
N ASN A 163 -6.09 24.31 5.95
CA ASN A 163 -5.90 23.12 5.11
C ASN A 163 -4.72 23.32 4.14
N THR A 164 -3.51 23.42 4.67
CA THR A 164 -2.29 23.77 3.94
C THR A 164 -1.23 22.68 4.06
N ILE A 165 -1.69 21.46 4.32
CA ILE A 165 -0.85 20.30 4.61
C ILE A 165 -0.46 19.62 3.30
N THR A 166 0.85 19.49 3.09
CA THR A 166 1.45 18.92 1.89
C THR A 166 2.40 17.80 2.27
N ARG A 167 2.43 16.74 1.47
CA ARG A 167 3.36 15.63 1.65
C ARG A 167 4.71 16.05 1.08
N VAL A 168 5.77 15.92 1.86
CA VAL A 168 7.15 16.21 1.45
C VAL A 168 8.04 15.02 1.78
N SER A 169 9.03 14.75 0.93
CA SER A 169 10.07 13.79 1.32
C SER A 169 11.04 14.47 2.29
N VAL A 170 11.59 13.69 3.20
CA VAL A 170 12.54 14.18 4.20
C VAL A 170 13.83 13.40 4.13
N ARG A 171 14.91 14.03 4.61
CA ARG A 171 16.19 13.38 4.88
C ARG A 171 16.60 13.64 6.31
N GLN A 172 17.35 12.72 6.89
CA GLN A 172 17.88 12.87 8.23
C GLN A 172 19.31 13.42 8.14
N ASP A 173 19.48 14.66 8.57
CA ASP A 173 20.80 15.30 8.72
C ASP A 173 21.23 15.25 10.19
N LYS A 174 22.51 15.54 10.48
CA LYS A 174 23.07 15.55 11.86
C LYS A 174 22.26 16.41 12.85
N ASN A 175 21.55 17.42 12.34
CA ASN A 175 20.79 18.40 13.12
C ASN A 175 19.27 18.12 13.12
N GLY A 176 18.83 16.99 12.57
CA GLY A 176 17.41 16.59 12.54
C GLY A 176 16.85 16.40 11.13
N ILE A 177 15.54 16.59 10.99
CA ILE A 177 14.79 16.28 9.77
C ILE A 177 14.81 17.49 8.83
N VAL A 178 15.35 17.31 7.63
CA VAL A 178 15.36 18.33 6.57
C VAL A 178 14.39 17.94 5.45
N PRO A 179 13.37 18.77 5.16
CA PRO A 179 12.43 18.49 4.08
C PRO A 179 13.03 18.84 2.72
N ASN A 180 12.84 17.96 1.74
CA ASN A 180 13.19 18.19 0.35
C ASN A 180 12.01 18.89 -0.34
N LEU A 181 12.18 20.17 -0.69
CA LEU A 181 11.11 21.00 -1.25
C LEU A 181 11.20 21.04 -2.79
N LYS A 182 10.03 21.05 -3.44
CA LYS A 182 9.95 21.21 -4.90
C LYS A 182 10.16 22.68 -5.28
N TYR A 183 11.11 22.94 -6.18
CA TYR A 183 11.26 24.26 -6.79
C TYR A 183 10.01 24.65 -7.59
N ASN A 184 9.61 25.92 -7.53
CA ASN A 184 8.36 26.41 -8.12
C ASN A 184 7.11 25.63 -7.66
N TYR A 185 7.04 25.35 -6.35
CA TYR A 185 5.88 24.68 -5.77
C TYR A 185 4.59 25.48 -6.03
N ARG A 186 3.66 24.86 -6.76
CA ARG A 186 2.30 25.37 -6.95
C ARG A 186 1.37 24.57 -6.06
N TYR A 187 0.71 25.26 -5.14
CA TYR A 187 -0.25 24.63 -4.23
C TYR A 187 -1.56 24.35 -4.98
N ASN A 188 -1.93 23.07 -5.02
CA ASN A 188 -3.26 22.67 -5.47
C ASN A 188 -4.23 22.81 -4.30
N ARG A 189 -5.19 23.73 -4.41
CA ARG A 189 -6.18 23.97 -3.36
C ARG A 189 -7.01 22.72 -3.12
N LYS A 190 -6.87 22.15 -1.94
CA LYS A 190 -7.69 21.01 -1.49
C LYS A 190 -8.89 21.57 -0.73
N GLU A 191 -10.08 21.34 -1.25
CA GLU A 191 -11.31 21.68 -0.55
C GLU A 191 -11.90 20.40 0.02
N MET A 192 -12.06 20.36 1.34
CA MET A 192 -12.83 19.31 1.98
C MET A 192 -14.29 19.75 1.99
N LYS A 193 -15.18 18.87 1.51
CA LYS A 193 -16.62 19.15 1.43
C LYS A 193 -17.39 18.17 2.30
N ASP A 194 -18.51 18.63 2.85
CA ASP A 194 -19.48 17.76 3.51
C ASP A 194 -20.33 16.99 2.49
N LYS A 195 -21.27 16.17 2.99
CA LYS A 195 -22.22 15.40 2.15
C LYS A 195 -23.14 16.28 1.29
N HIS A 196 -23.29 17.56 1.66
CA HIS A 196 -24.13 18.53 0.99
C HIS A 196 -23.32 19.44 0.04
N GLY A 197 -22.01 19.24 -0.07
CA GLY A 197 -21.10 20.03 -0.91
C GLY A 197 -20.57 21.30 -0.27
N ASN A 198 -20.87 21.58 1.00
CA ASN A 198 -20.37 22.76 1.71
C ASN A 198 -18.90 22.57 2.10
N ILE A 199 -18.11 23.64 1.95
CA ILE A 199 -16.67 23.61 2.24
C ILE A 199 -16.44 23.66 3.75
N ILE A 200 -15.67 22.70 4.24
CA ILE A 200 -15.16 22.64 5.61
C ILE A 200 -13.85 23.43 5.67
N LYS A 201 -13.83 24.43 6.55
CA LYS A 201 -12.75 25.39 6.73
C LYS A 201 -11.87 25.10 7.95
N SER A 202 -12.38 24.41 8.96
CA SER A 202 -11.68 24.17 10.23
C SER A 202 -12.06 22.82 10.87
N THR A 203 -11.18 22.33 11.75
CA THR A 203 -11.37 21.12 12.56
C THR A 203 -12.48 21.24 13.60
N ASP A 204 -12.80 22.45 14.03
CA ASP A 204 -13.78 22.66 15.11
C ASP A 204 -15.23 22.54 14.64
N GLN A 205 -15.43 22.61 13.32
CA GLN A 205 -16.74 22.49 12.68
C GLN A 205 -17.36 21.12 12.97
N LYS A 206 -18.68 21.12 13.25
CA LYS A 206 -19.43 19.89 13.56
C LYS A 206 -19.39 18.92 12.38
N GLU A 207 -19.41 19.46 11.17
CA GLU A 207 -19.33 18.74 9.91
C GLU A 207 -18.01 17.95 9.81
N TYR A 208 -16.88 18.57 10.20
CA TYR A 208 -15.59 17.88 10.24
C TYR A 208 -15.62 16.70 11.23
N LYS A 209 -16.12 16.94 12.44
CA LYS A 209 -16.22 15.89 13.48
C LYS A 209 -17.09 14.72 13.02
N ASN A 210 -18.19 15.00 12.33
CA ASN A 210 -19.05 13.96 11.77
C ASN A 210 -18.31 13.12 10.71
N ILE A 211 -17.55 13.74 9.81
CA ILE A 211 -16.76 13.03 8.80
C ILE A 211 -15.71 12.13 9.46
N ILE A 212 -14.98 12.65 10.45
CA ILE A 212 -13.98 11.85 11.16
C ILE A 212 -14.63 10.66 11.89
N GLN A 213 -15.75 10.89 12.58
CA GLN A 213 -16.49 9.80 13.22
C GLN A 213 -17.03 8.78 12.23
N GLU A 214 -17.49 9.20 11.05
CA GLU A 214 -17.96 8.30 10.01
C GLU A 214 -16.82 7.43 9.47
N ARG A 215 -15.67 8.03 9.16
CA ARG A 215 -14.46 7.30 8.78
C ARG A 215 -14.04 6.29 9.86
N GLU A 216 -14.04 6.70 11.12
CA GLU A 216 -13.73 5.79 12.24
C GLU A 216 -14.74 4.64 12.36
N ARG A 217 -16.03 4.90 12.13
CA ARG A 217 -17.08 3.85 12.14
C ARG A 217 -16.92 2.90 10.97
N GLU A 218 -16.60 3.40 9.78
CA GLU A 218 -16.32 2.57 8.61
C GLU A 218 -15.11 1.67 8.87
N MET A 219 -14.01 2.24 9.38
CA MET A 219 -12.82 1.49 9.80
C MET A 219 -13.16 0.44 10.88
N LYS A 220 -13.98 0.78 11.88
CA LYS A 220 -14.41 -0.17 12.91
C LYS A 220 -15.34 -1.26 12.37
N LYS A 221 -16.22 -0.96 11.41
CA LYS A 221 -17.08 -1.96 10.76
C LYS A 221 -16.25 -2.96 9.95
N LEU A 222 -15.23 -2.47 9.26
CA LEU A 222 -14.22 -3.32 8.62
C LEU A 222 -13.55 -4.20 9.68
N MET A 223 -13.03 -3.63 10.77
CA MET A 223 -12.39 -4.41 11.84
C MET A 223 -13.31 -5.44 12.54
N ASN A 224 -14.59 -5.12 12.78
CA ASN A 224 -15.52 -5.98 13.53
C ASN A 224 -16.23 -7.05 12.71
N LYS A 225 -16.30 -6.94 11.38
CA LYS A 225 -16.74 -8.05 10.52
C LYS A 225 -15.77 -9.25 10.55
N ASN A 226 -14.62 -9.10 11.22
CA ASN A 226 -13.50 -10.04 11.25
C ASN A 226 -13.21 -10.63 12.63
N LYS A 227 -14.18 -10.59 13.55
CA LYS A 227 -14.21 -11.47 14.72
C LYS A 227 -15.31 -12.49 14.54
#